data_AF-A0A6P1LH97-F1
#
_entry.id   AF-A0A6P1LH97-F1
#
_cell.length_a   1.000
_cell.length_b   1.000
_cell.length_c   1.000
_cell.angle_alpha   90.00
_cell.angle_beta   90.00
_cell.angle_gamma   90.00
#
_symmetry.space_group_name_H-M   'P 1'
#
loop_
_entity.id
_entity.type
_entity.pdbx_description
1 polymer ?
#
loop_
_entity_poly.entity_id
_entity_poly.type
_entity_poly.pdbx_seq_one_letter_code
_entity_poly.pdbx_strand_id
1 'polypeptide(L)' 'MKTERFCEKSESELKKELVSLLKEQFSFRMQMGVREKTVRPHLCKRIRRSVARTKTFLREKRGRGGG' A
#
# COMPACT_ATOMS: atom_id res chain seq x y z
N MET A 1 4.14 -6.13 -10.96
CA MET A 1 4.48 -5.66 -9.60
C MET A 1 5.76 -6.38 -9.20
N LYS A 2 6.88 -5.64 -9.17
CA LYS A 2 8.23 -6.15 -8.94
C LYS A 2 8.43 -6.32 -7.42
N THR A 3 8.19 -7.54 -6.94
CA THR A 3 8.33 -7.96 -5.53
C THR A 3 9.77 -7.91 -5.04
N GLU A 4 10.73 -7.75 -5.95
CA GLU A 4 12.18 -7.79 -5.68
C GLU A 4 12.70 -6.53 -4.95
N ARG A 5 11.98 -5.40 -4.95
CA ARG A 5 12.46 -4.13 -4.36
C ARG A 5 12.04 -3.85 -2.92
N PHE A 6 11.39 -4.79 -2.23
CA PHE A 6 11.02 -4.58 -0.81
C PHE A 6 12.09 -5.06 0.17
N CYS A 7 12.98 -5.98 -0.25
CA CYS A 7 14.07 -6.46 0.60
C CYS A 7 15.15 -5.39 0.87
N GLU A 8 15.42 -4.52 -0.10
CA GLU A 8 16.39 -3.42 0.01
C GLU A 8 15.83 -2.19 0.75
N LYS A 9 14.50 -2.04 0.79
CA LYS A 9 13.86 -0.86 1.39
C LYS A 9 13.90 -0.90 2.91
N SER A 10 14.34 0.19 3.52
CA SER A 10 14.33 0.36 4.98
C SER A 10 12.90 0.43 5.55
N GLU A 11 12.72 0.13 6.84
CA GLU A 11 11.40 0.24 7.48
C GLU A 11 10.79 1.65 7.32
N SER A 12 11.65 2.67 7.33
CA SER A 12 11.28 4.06 7.09
C SER A 12 10.73 4.29 5.68
N GLU A 13 11.30 3.67 4.65
CA GLU A 13 10.80 3.74 3.28
C GLU A 13 9.50 2.98 3.10
N LEU A 14 9.38 1.79 3.69
CA LEU A 14 8.13 1.02 3.72
C LEU A 14 6.99 1.83 4.37
N LYS A 15 7.28 2.56 5.46
CA LYS A 15 6.32 3.47 6.10
C LYS A 15 5.98 4.68 5.21
N LYS A 16 6.95 5.28 4.54
CA LYS A 16 6.71 6.38 3.57
C LYS A 16 5.82 5.90 2.41
N GLU A 17 6.09 4.72 1.88
CA GLU A 17 5.31 4.13 0.79
C GLU A 17 3.89 3.76 1.25
N LEU A 18 3.73 3.26 2.48
CA LEU A 18 2.42 3.06 3.10
C LEU A 18 1.61 4.36 3.18
N VAL A 19 2.21 5.46 3.61
CA VAL A 19 1.54 6.78 3.66
C VAL A 19 1.16 7.26 2.26
N SER A 20 2.02 7.06 1.26
CA SER A 20 1.72 7.39 -0.13
C SER A 20 0.51 6.60 -0.65
N LEU A 21 0.47 5.29 -0.42
CA LEU A 21 -0.66 4.43 -0.80
C LEU A 21 -1.96 4.82 -0.10
N LEU A 22 -1.90 5.25 1.17
CA LEU A 22 -3.07 5.74 1.91
C LEU A 22 -3.58 7.07 1.37
N LYS A 23 -2.69 7.99 0.97
CA LYS A 23 -3.07 9.22 0.28
C LYS A 23 -3.73 8.91 -1.06
N GLU A 24 -3.16 8.00 -1.84
CA GLU A 24 -3.74 7.57 -3.12
C GLU A 24 -5.14 6.94 -2.89
N GLN A 25 -5.30 6.11 -1.86
CA GLN A 25 -6.60 5.57 -1.46
C GLN A 25 -7.60 6.66 -1.11
N PHE A 26 -7.19 7.68 -0.36
CA PHE A 26 -8.03 8.80 0.03
C PHE A 26 -8.45 9.64 -1.19
N SER A 27 -7.51 9.96 -2.08
CA SER A 27 -7.80 10.63 -3.36
C SER A 27 -8.78 9.84 -4.21
N PHE A 28 -8.62 8.51 -4.29
CA PHE A 28 -9.59 7.64 -4.97
C PHE A 28 -10.96 7.71 -4.31
N ARG A 29 -11.06 7.62 -2.97
CA ARG A 29 -12.34 7.72 -2.24
C ARG A 29 -13.02 9.06 -2.48
N MET A 30 -12.27 10.17 -2.48
CA MET A 30 -12.81 11.49 -2.81
C MET A 30 -13.32 11.55 -4.24
N GLN A 31 -12.59 10.99 -5.22
CA GLN A 31 -13.06 10.92 -6.60
C GLN A 31 -14.34 10.10 -6.76
N MET A 32 -14.57 9.07 -5.94
CA MET A 32 -15.83 8.31 -5.97
C MET A 32 -17.01 9.16 -5.51
N GLY A 33 -16.80 10.03 -4.51
CA GLY A 33 -17.86 10.90 -3.97
C GLY A 33 -18.28 12.03 -4.91
N VAL A 34 -17.40 12.44 -5.84
CA VAL A 34 -17.65 13.57 -6.75
C VAL A 34 -18.37 13.13 -8.03
N ARG A 35 -18.08 11.93 -8.57
CA ARG A 35 -18.75 11.39 -9.78
C ARG A 35 -18.79 9.85 -9.75
N GLU A 36 -19.98 9.30 -9.53
CA GLU A 36 -20.26 7.85 -9.43
C GLU A 36 -19.84 7.02 -10.66
N LYS A 37 -19.69 7.64 -11.83
CA LYS A 37 -19.44 6.93 -13.11
C LYS A 37 -17.99 6.51 -13.37
N THR A 38 -17.01 6.91 -12.53
CA THR A 38 -15.58 6.60 -12.77
C THR A 38 -14.98 5.77 -11.63
N VAL A 39 -15.79 4.94 -10.96
CA VAL A 39 -15.25 3.95 -10.02
C VAL A 39 -14.55 2.85 -10.80
N ARG A 40 -13.21 2.82 -10.74
CA ARG A 40 -12.41 1.69 -11.22
C ARG A 40 -12.19 0.71 -10.05
N PRO A 41 -13.09 -0.26 -9.80
CA PRO A 41 -13.02 -1.15 -8.63
C PRO A 41 -11.72 -1.95 -8.57
N HIS A 42 -11.12 -2.23 -9.73
CA HIS A 42 -9.82 -2.88 -9.83
C HIS A 42 -8.68 -2.05 -9.21
N LEU A 43 -8.70 -0.72 -9.32
CA LEU A 43 -7.69 0.15 -8.72
C LEU A 43 -7.82 0.18 -7.19
N CYS A 44 -9.04 0.30 -6.68
CA CYS A 44 -9.29 0.25 -5.24
C CYS A 44 -8.90 -1.12 -4.64
N LYS A 45 -9.13 -2.22 -5.38
CA LYS A 45 -8.65 -3.57 -4.98
C LYS A 45 -7.12 -3.67 -5.01
N ARG A 46 -6.46 -3.04 -5.99
CA ARG A 46 -5.00 -3.01 -6.10
C ARG A 46 -4.36 -2.26 -4.93
N ILE A 47 -4.83 -1.05 -4.62
CA ILE A 47 -4.30 -0.22 -3.52
C ILE A 47 -4.45 -0.94 -2.17
N ARG A 48 -5.62 -1.52 -1.89
CA ARG A 48 -5.84 -2.32 -0.67
C ARG A 48 -4.88 -3.49 -0.54
N ARG A 49 -4.63 -4.22 -1.63
CA ARG A 49 -3.67 -5.34 -1.66
C ARG A 49 -2.23 -4.85 -1.47
N SER A 50 -1.85 -3.71 -2.04
CA SER A 50 -0.52 -3.10 -1.84
C SER A 50 -0.32 -2.73 -0.37
N VAL A 51 -1.30 -2.07 0.26
CA VAL A 51 -1.27 -1.71 1.70
C VAL A 51 -1.10 -2.95 2.57
N ALA A 52 -1.88 -4.01 2.31
CA ALA A 52 -1.78 -5.26 3.07
C ALA A 52 -0.39 -5.88 2.96
N ARG A 53 0.18 -5.95 1.75
CA ARG A 53 1.53 -6.48 1.51
C ARG A 53 2.60 -5.65 2.21
N THR A 54 2.56 -4.33 2.13
CA THR A 54 3.51 -3.45 2.83
C THR A 54 3.48 -3.67 4.34
N LYS A 55 2.28 -3.85 4.93
CA LYS A 55 2.13 -4.21 6.35
C LYS A 55 2.69 -5.59 6.66
N THR A 56 2.48 -6.58 5.79
CA THR A 56 3.07 -7.92 5.93
C THR A 56 4.60 -7.86 5.90
N PHE A 57 5.20 -7.15 4.95
CA PHE A 57 6.65 -6.98 4.87
C PHE A 57 7.22 -6.25 6.10
N LEU A 58 6.53 -5.22 6.61
CA LEU A 58 6.92 -4.56 7.87
C LEU A 58 6.89 -5.55 9.05
N ARG A 59 5.90 -6.44 9.09
CA ARG A 59 5.79 -7.48 10.12
C ARG A 59 6.86 -8.56 9.97
N GLU A 60 7.16 -9.00 8.75
CA GLU A 60 8.22 -9.96 8.45
C GLU A 60 9.60 -9.39 8.79
N LYS A 61 9.87 -8.12 8.45
CA LYS A 61 11.13 -7.44 8.79
C LYS A 61 11.32 -7.29 10.29
N ARG A 62 10.24 -6.94 11.00
CA ARG A 62 10.23 -6.86 12.48
C ARG A 62 10.31 -8.24 13.15
N GLY A 63 9.72 -9.27 12.55
CA GLY A 63 9.68 -10.63 13.08
C GLY A 63 10.95 -11.46 12.80
N ARG A 64 11.68 -11.17 11.72
CA ARG A 64 12.98 -11.81 11.41
C ARG A 64 14.12 -11.46 12.40
N GLY A 65 13.90 -10.52 13.32
CA GLY A 65 14.83 -10.21 14.41
C GLY A 65 14.46 -10.83 15.77
N GLY A 66 13.49 -11.76 15.82
CA GLY A 66 12.99 -12.35 17.07
C GLY A 66 12.81 -13.86 16.99
N GLY A 67 13.85 -14.59 16.58
CA GLY A 67 13.97 -16.03 16.67
C GLY A 67 15.32 -16.39 17.27
#